data_AF-A0A4V1AZ94-F1
#
_entry.id   AF-A0A4V1AZ94-F1
#
_cell.length_a   1.000
_cell.length_b   1.000
_cell.length_c   1.000
_cell.angle_alpha   90.00
_cell.angle_beta   90.00
_cell.angle_gamma   90.00
#
_symmetry.space_group_name_H-M   'P 1'
#
loop_
_entity.id
_entity.type
_entity.pdbx_description
1 polymer ?
#
loop_
_entity_poly.entity_id
_entity_poly.type
_entity_poly.pdbx_seq_one_letter_code
_entity_poly.pdbx_strand_id
1 'polypeptide(L)'
;MTQYTPPTAEDLERTKTELGKSSGEMAELFGLANGRQWRRYLSEDPNNSRGMSMHMLFFAMARLELDPETLERVLNRMRAAGAEIELDKS
;
A
#
# COMPACT_ATOMS: atom_id res chain seq x y z
N MET A 1 -8.95 -20.84 -6.20
CA MET A 1 -7.77 -20.54 -5.36
C MET A 1 -7.11 -19.33 -5.97
N THR A 2 -6.92 -18.22 -5.25
CA THR A 2 -6.27 -17.04 -5.82
C THR A 2 -4.77 -17.30 -5.90
N GLN A 3 -4.22 -17.39 -7.10
CA GLN A 3 -2.78 -17.43 -7.32
C GLN A 3 -2.27 -15.98 -7.34
N TYR A 4 -1.43 -15.62 -6.38
CA TYR A 4 -0.89 -14.28 -6.24
C TYR A 4 0.63 -14.30 -6.30
N THR A 5 1.19 -13.49 -7.18
CA THR A 5 2.63 -13.19 -7.26
C THR A 5 2.81 -11.73 -6.89
N PRO A 6 3.61 -11.38 -5.87
CA PRO A 6 3.82 -10.00 -5.47
C PRO A 6 4.59 -9.21 -6.54
N PRO A 7 4.42 -7.87 -6.61
CA PRO A 7 5.29 -7.01 -7.41
C PRO A 7 6.75 -7.18 -7.01
N THR A 8 7.65 -7.06 -7.98
CA THR A 8 9.09 -7.05 -7.72
C THR A 8 9.54 -5.71 -7.13
N ALA A 9 10.77 -5.64 -6.61
CA ALA A 9 11.37 -4.38 -6.16
C ALA A 9 11.41 -3.34 -7.30
N GLU A 10 11.70 -3.79 -8.53
CA GLU A 10 11.72 -2.95 -9.73
C GLU A 10 10.33 -2.39 -10.07
N ASP A 11 9.28 -3.22 -9.99
CA ASP A 11 7.90 -2.77 -10.21
C ASP A 11 7.47 -1.69 -9.21
N LEU A 12 7.90 -1.84 -7.94
CA LEU A 12 7.59 -0.89 -6.88
C LEU A 12 8.38 0.42 -7.02
N GLU A 13 9.66 0.38 -7.43
CA GLU A 13 10.40 1.60 -7.75
C GLU A 13 9.82 2.31 -8.97
N ARG A 14 9.45 1.58 -10.04
CA ARG A 14 8.77 2.16 -11.21
C ARG A 14 7.49 2.88 -10.81
N THR A 15 6.63 2.23 -10.01
CA THR A 15 5.39 2.81 -9.50
C THR A 15 5.65 4.09 -8.70
N LYS A 16 6.65 4.07 -7.81
CA LYS A 16 7.05 5.25 -7.02
C LYS A 16 7.47 6.42 -7.93
N THR A 17 8.27 6.15 -8.95
CA THR A 17 8.72 7.15 -9.93
C THR A 17 7.57 7.70 -10.75
N GLU A 18 6.66 6.85 -11.25
CA GLU A 18 5.48 7.27 -12.03
C GLU A 18 4.54 8.17 -11.21
N LEU A 19 4.38 7.89 -9.92
CA LEU A 19 3.58 8.70 -9.00
C LEU A 19 4.30 9.98 -8.53
N GLY A 20 5.59 10.13 -8.81
CA GLY A 20 6.40 11.27 -8.34
C GLY A 20 6.51 11.37 -6.81
N LYS A 21 6.35 10.25 -6.09
CA LYS A 21 6.27 10.21 -4.62
C LYS A 21 7.61 9.89 -3.96
N SER A 22 7.83 10.47 -2.78
CA SER A 22 8.92 10.07 -1.88
C SER A 22 8.65 8.71 -1.23
N SER A 23 9.68 8.07 -0.68
CA SER A 23 9.49 6.83 0.10
C SER A 23 8.60 7.02 1.33
N GLY A 24 8.50 8.25 1.87
CA GLY A 24 7.59 8.58 2.97
C GLY A 24 6.13 8.57 2.52
N GLU A 25 5.83 9.23 1.42
CA GLU A 25 4.48 9.25 0.82
C GLU A 25 4.06 7.87 0.29
N MET A 26 5.01 7.08 -0.22
CA MET A 26 4.74 5.68 -0.55
C MET A 26 4.44 4.85 0.70
N ALA A 27 5.14 5.08 1.81
CA ALA A 27 4.82 4.41 3.06
C ALA A 27 3.39 4.76 3.51
N GLU A 28 3.03 6.03 3.50
CA GLU A 28 1.68 6.49 3.84
C GLU A 28 0.62 5.85 2.92
N LEU A 29 0.83 5.87 1.61
CA LEU A 29 -0.08 5.28 0.62
C LEU A 29 -0.33 3.79 0.88
N PHE A 30 0.71 3.05 1.26
CA PHE A 30 0.63 1.62 1.52
C PHE A 30 0.30 1.25 2.98
N GLY A 31 0.00 2.23 3.84
CA GLY A 31 -0.35 2.00 5.24
C GLY A 31 0.83 1.54 6.11
N LEU A 32 2.05 1.96 5.77
CA LEU A 32 3.27 1.72 6.52
C LEU A 32 3.61 2.90 7.42
N ALA A 33 4.31 2.62 8.52
CA ALA A 33 4.64 3.65 9.52
C ALA A 33 5.63 4.71 9.03
N ASN A 34 6.52 4.36 8.08
CA ASN A 34 7.51 5.30 7.52
C ASN A 34 8.23 4.73 6.29
N GLY A 35 8.96 5.61 5.59
CA GLY A 35 9.73 5.26 4.39
C GLY A 35 10.87 4.26 4.61
N ARG A 36 11.28 3.96 5.86
CA ARG A 36 12.23 2.87 6.14
C ARG A 36 11.56 1.50 5.98
N GLN A 37 10.28 1.38 6.35
CA GLN A 37 9.51 0.16 6.11
C GLN A 37 9.26 -0.05 4.61
N TRP A 38 8.93 1.01 3.87
CA TRP A 38 8.77 0.95 2.41
C TRP A 38 10.02 0.37 1.72
N ARG A 39 11.22 0.87 2.08
CA ARG A 39 12.49 0.41 1.50
C ARG A 39 12.80 -1.09 1.72
N ARG A 40 12.14 -1.77 2.66
CA ARG A 40 12.30 -3.23 2.82
C ARG A 40 11.68 -4.01 1.66
N TYR A 41 10.64 -3.46 1.04
CA TYR A 41 10.00 -4.06 -0.15
C TYR A 41 10.81 -3.79 -1.44
N LEU A 42 11.74 -2.85 -1.39
CA LEU A 42 12.65 -2.53 -2.48
C LEU A 42 14.01 -3.25 -2.33
N SER A 43 14.18 -4.04 -1.27
CA SER A 43 15.43 -4.73 -1.01
C SER A 43 15.54 -5.96 -1.89
N GLU A 44 16.63 -6.02 -2.66
CA GLU A 44 17.01 -7.19 -3.47
C GLU A 44 17.77 -8.25 -2.66
N ASP A 45 18.15 -7.95 -1.42
CA ASP A 45 18.78 -8.92 -0.52
C ASP A 45 17.76 -10.02 -0.17
N PRO A 46 17.99 -11.29 -0.55
CA PRO A 46 17.05 -12.39 -0.28
C PRO A 46 16.74 -12.59 1.21
N ASN A 47 17.65 -12.18 2.10
CA ASN A 47 17.46 -12.31 3.55
C ASN A 47 16.59 -11.19 4.14
N ASN A 48 16.33 -10.13 3.37
CA ASN A 48 15.65 -8.91 3.82
C ASN A 48 14.48 -8.50 2.91
N SER A 49 14.39 -9.13 1.73
CA SER A 49 13.32 -8.94 0.76
C SER A 49 12.01 -9.46 1.34
N ARG A 50 11.00 -8.59 1.38
CA ARG A 50 9.65 -8.94 1.77
C ARG A 50 8.76 -8.85 0.55
N GLY A 51 8.11 -9.96 0.19
CA GLY A 51 7.01 -9.92 -0.75
C GLY A 51 5.87 -9.09 -0.17
N MET A 52 5.33 -8.16 -0.96
CA MET A 52 4.16 -7.39 -0.57
C MET A 52 2.93 -8.30 -0.48
N SER A 53 2.09 -8.13 0.54
CA SER A 53 0.85 -8.90 0.60
C SER A 53 -0.17 -8.36 -0.40
N MET A 54 -0.99 -9.25 -0.97
CA MET A 54 -2.07 -8.88 -1.89
C MET A 54 -3.01 -7.83 -1.29
N HIS A 55 -3.34 -7.94 -0.01
CA HIS A 55 -4.22 -7.00 0.69
C HIS A 55 -3.60 -5.60 0.84
N MET A 56 -2.29 -5.54 1.09
CA MET A 56 -1.56 -4.27 1.18
C MET A 56 -1.50 -3.58 -0.19
N LEU A 57 -1.22 -4.35 -1.25
CA LEU A 57 -1.25 -3.83 -2.62
C LEU A 57 -2.66 -3.35 -3.00
N PHE A 58 -3.69 -4.16 -2.72
CA PHE A 58 -5.08 -3.81 -2.96
C PHE A 58 -5.46 -2.50 -2.27
N PHE A 59 -5.09 -2.35 -0.99
CA PHE A 59 -5.40 -1.14 -0.23
C PHE A 59 -4.74 0.11 -0.84
N ALA A 60 -3.47 0.02 -1.22
CA ALA A 60 -2.76 1.12 -1.87
C ALA A 60 -3.36 1.48 -3.23
N MET A 61 -3.65 0.49 -4.08
CA MET A 61 -4.22 0.71 -5.41
C MET A 61 -5.65 1.25 -5.34
N ALA A 62 -6.46 0.78 -4.38
CA ALA A 62 -7.80 1.31 -4.16
C ALA A 62 -7.78 2.80 -3.80
N ARG A 63 -6.78 3.27 -3.06
CA ARG A 63 -6.63 4.70 -2.73
C ARG A 63 -6.20 5.58 -3.91
N LEU A 64 -5.56 5.00 -4.92
CA LEU A 64 -5.18 5.72 -6.14
C LEU A 64 -6.31 5.75 -7.16
N GLU A 65 -7.08 4.66 -7.25
CA GLU A 65 -8.09 4.48 -8.30
C GLU A 65 -9.48 4.98 -7.90
N LEU A 66 -9.86 4.83 -6.62
CA LEU A 66 -11.19 5.20 -6.16
C LEU A 66 -11.27 6.71 -5.89
N ASP A 67 -12.40 7.30 -6.28
CA ASP A 67 -12.75 8.63 -5.84
C ASP A 67 -12.99 8.68 -4.31
N PRO A 68 -12.92 9.86 -3.68
CA PRO A 68 -13.07 10.00 -2.24
C PRO A 68 -14.38 9.46 -1.68
N GLU A 69 -15.50 9.60 -2.41
CA GLU A 69 -16.81 9.13 -1.96
C GLU A 69 -16.87 7.60 -1.98
N THR A 70 -16.37 6.98 -3.04
CA THR A 70 -16.31 5.52 -3.16
C THR A 70 -15.36 4.91 -2.14
N LEU A 71 -14.21 5.53 -1.88
CA LEU A 71 -13.29 5.07 -0.83
C LEU A 71 -13.95 5.14 0.55
N GLU A 72 -14.61 6.25 0.89
CA GLU A 72 -15.30 6.42 2.18
C GLU A 72 -16.43 5.41 2.38
N ARG A 73 -17.13 5.00 1.30
CA ARG A 73 -18.12 3.91 1.37
C ARG A 73 -17.48 2.58 1.77
N VAL A 74 -16.27 2.27 1.28
CA VAL A 74 -15.53 1.06 1.68
C VAL A 74 -15.09 1.17 3.15
N LEU A 75 -14.58 2.33 3.58
CA LEU A 75 -14.17 2.55 4.97
C LEU A 75 -15.34 2.42 5.93
N ASN A 76 -16.52 2.97 5.59
CA ASN A 76 -17.73 2.80 6.38
C ASN A 76 -18.18 1.34 6.43
N ARG A 77 -18.00 0.57 5.35
CA ARG A 77 -18.26 -0.88 5.37
C ARG A 77 -17.29 -1.63 6.28
N MET A 78 -16.03 -1.23 6.33
CA MET A 78 -15.05 -1.77 7.28
C MET A 78 -15.45 -1.44 8.73
N ARG A 79 -15.88 -0.20 8.99
CA ARG A 79 -16.39 0.21 10.32
C ARG A 79 -17.64 -0.57 10.73
N ALA A 80 -18.58 -0.77 9.80
CA ALA A 80 -19.76 -1.60 10.04
C ALA A 80 -19.43 -3.08 10.30
N ALA A 81 -18.26 -3.55 9.84
CA ALA A 81 -17.74 -4.89 10.15
C ALA A 81 -16.94 -4.95 11.46
N GLY A 82 -16.86 -3.83 12.22
CA GLY A 82 -16.20 -3.76 13.53
C GLY A 82 -14.76 -3.25 13.49
N ALA A 83 -14.27 -2.74 12.35
CA ALA A 83 -12.94 -2.12 12.29
C ALA A 83 -12.95 -0.67 12.81
N GLU A 84 -11.90 -0.27 13.52
CA GLU A 84 -11.60 1.14 13.79
C GLU A 84 -10.55 1.61 12.79
N ILE A 85 -10.92 2.59 11.94
CA ILE A 85 -10.03 3.13 10.90
C ILE A 85 -10.24 4.62 10.67
N GLU A 86 -9.13 5.36 10.68
CA GLU A 86 -9.03 6.76 10.33
C GLU A 86 -7.84 6.90 9.35
N LEU A 87 -8.09 7.44 8.16
CA LEU A 87 -7.07 7.61 7.12
C LEU A 87 -6.44 9.01 7.11
N ASP A 88 -7.08 9.99 7.75
CA ASP A 88 -6.74 11.42 7.66
C ASP A 88 -6.00 11.97 8.90
N LYS A 89 -5.48 11.10 9.78
CA LYS A 89 -4.60 11.54 10.87
C LYS A 89 -3.13 11.42 10.45
N SER A 90 -2.69 12.42 9.69
CA SER A 90 -1.27 12.75 9.49
C SER A 90 -0.86 13.87 10.45
#